data_AF-A0A257MLY2-F1
#
_entry.id   AF-A0A257MLY2-F1
#
_cell.length_a   1.000
_cell.length_b   1.000
_cell.length_c   1.000
_cell.angle_alpha   90.00
_cell.angle_beta   90.00
_cell.angle_gamma   90.00
#
_symmetry.space_group_name_H-M   'P 1'
#
loop_
_entity.id
_entity.type
_entity.pdbx_description
1 polymer ?
#
loop_
_entity_poly.entity_id
_entity_poly.type
_entity_poly.pdbx_seq_one_letter_code
_entity_poly.pdbx_strand_id
1 'polypeptide(L)'
;SKLVRMCGGTNLHTGSYMGKMAGETEENDLSRDALRKDWHGYKKVFPVASGGIYPSKVYGNLDGYGIDCIVQAGGGVHGHPDGTTAGARALVQATEAWLKHIPLQEYAKDHKELDTALKYWGY
;
A
#
# COMPACT_ATOMS: atom_id res chain seq x y z
N SER A 1 -8.01 16.36 -3.05
CA SER A 1 -6.57 16.28 -3.34
C SER A 1 -5.90 17.65 -3.53
N LYS A 2 -6.25 18.46 -4.55
CA LYS A 2 -5.63 19.78 -4.81
C LYS A 2 -5.69 20.75 -3.61
N LEU A 3 -6.85 20.88 -2.97
CA LEU A 3 -7.02 21.75 -1.80
C LEU A 3 -6.07 21.37 -0.64
N VAL A 4 -5.98 20.09 -0.32
CA VAL A 4 -5.10 19.58 0.75
C VAL A 4 -3.63 19.94 0.46
N ARG A 5 -3.18 19.78 -0.79
CA ARG A 5 -1.84 20.17 -1.22
C ARG A 5 -1.60 21.67 -1.08
N MET A 6 -2.55 22.52 -1.46
CA MET A 6 -2.43 23.98 -1.29
C MET A 6 -2.37 24.39 0.19
N CYS A 7 -3.14 23.72 1.05
CA CYS A 7 -3.13 23.98 2.49
C CYS A 7 -1.88 23.41 3.21
N GLY A 8 -0.92 22.84 2.49
CA GLY A 8 0.32 22.33 3.07
C GLY A 8 0.22 20.92 3.67
N GLY A 9 -0.80 20.13 3.29
CA GLY A 9 -0.88 18.73 3.68
C GLY A 9 0.30 17.92 3.14
N THR A 10 0.86 17.03 3.96
CA THR A 10 2.04 16.22 3.59
C THR A 10 1.67 14.84 3.07
N ASN A 11 0.50 14.34 3.46
CA ASN A 11 -0.10 13.11 2.94
C ASN A 11 -1.63 13.24 2.90
N LEU A 12 -2.29 12.41 2.10
CA LEU A 12 -3.74 12.35 2.00
C LEU A 12 -4.20 10.92 1.69
N HIS A 13 -5.22 10.44 2.41
CA HIS A 13 -5.93 9.22 2.05
C HIS A 13 -6.66 9.40 0.72
N THR A 14 -6.29 8.58 -0.27
CA THR A 14 -6.81 8.69 -1.64
C THR A 14 -7.48 7.41 -2.13
N GLY A 15 -7.74 6.45 -1.23
CA GLY A 15 -8.28 5.14 -1.58
C GLY A 15 -7.19 4.12 -1.89
N SER A 16 -7.60 2.88 -2.13
CA SER A 16 -6.69 1.76 -2.43
C SER A 16 -6.98 1.21 -3.81
N TYR A 17 -5.92 0.82 -4.54
CA TYR A 17 -6.05 0.04 -5.78
C TYR A 17 -6.35 -1.42 -5.49
N MET A 18 -5.98 -1.89 -4.29
CA MET A 18 -6.28 -3.24 -3.85
C MET A 18 -6.54 -3.26 -2.34
N GLY A 19 -7.61 -3.93 -1.92
CA GLY A 19 -8.06 -3.98 -0.53
C GLY A 19 -9.56 -4.20 -0.46
N LYS A 20 -10.10 -4.36 0.75
CA LYS A 20 -11.55 -4.56 0.94
C LYS A 20 -12.38 -3.38 0.43
N MET A 21 -11.84 -2.16 0.58
CA MET A 21 -12.52 -0.91 0.18
C MET A 21 -11.95 -0.35 -1.13
N ALA A 22 -11.40 -1.20 -2.00
CA ALA A 22 -10.97 -0.76 -3.31
C ALA A 22 -12.20 -0.25 -4.10
N GLY A 23 -12.12 0.99 -4.58
CA GLY A 23 -13.13 1.64 -5.42
C GLY A 23 -12.67 1.70 -6.88
N GLU A 24 -13.23 2.63 -7.64
CA GLU A 24 -12.82 2.88 -9.03
C GLU A 24 -11.37 3.39 -9.08
N THR A 25 -10.53 2.77 -9.92
CA THR A 25 -9.11 3.11 -9.99
C THR A 25 -8.85 4.48 -10.63
N GLU A 26 -9.78 4.96 -11.46
CA GLU A 26 -9.67 6.27 -12.13
C GLU A 26 -9.69 7.43 -11.13
N GLU A 27 -10.52 7.36 -10.08
CA GLU A 27 -10.54 8.38 -9.03
C GLU A 27 -9.21 8.41 -8.24
N ASN A 28 -8.64 7.22 -7.97
CA ASN A 28 -7.34 7.10 -7.34
C ASN A 28 -6.24 7.72 -8.23
N ASP A 29 -6.30 7.49 -9.55
CA ASP A 29 -5.35 8.06 -10.52
C ASP A 29 -5.43 9.59 -10.56
N LEU A 30 -6.64 10.15 -10.64
CA LEU A 30 -6.86 11.59 -10.60
C LEU A 30 -6.34 12.21 -9.30
N SER A 31 -6.56 11.53 -8.17
CA SER A 31 -6.07 11.95 -6.87
C SER A 31 -4.55 11.88 -6.77
N ARG A 32 -3.93 10.77 -7.18
CA ARG A 32 -2.47 10.59 -7.25
C ARG A 32 -1.84 11.71 -8.09
N ASP A 33 -2.40 11.97 -9.26
CA ASP A 33 -1.89 12.96 -10.20
C ASP A 33 -1.98 14.38 -9.63
N ALA A 34 -3.12 14.73 -9.00
CA ALA A 34 -3.27 16.01 -8.32
C ALA A 34 -2.25 16.23 -7.19
N LEU A 35 -1.85 15.17 -6.49
CA LEU A 35 -0.89 15.23 -5.39
C LEU A 35 0.58 15.23 -5.86
N ARG A 36 0.89 14.63 -7.02
CA ARG A 36 2.28 14.34 -7.42
C ARG A 36 2.76 15.00 -8.70
N LYS A 37 1.87 15.33 -9.65
CA LYS A 37 2.29 16.05 -10.87
C LYS A 37 2.77 17.45 -10.53
N ASP A 38 3.63 17.99 -11.39
CA ASP A 38 4.04 19.39 -11.26
C ASP A 38 2.81 20.31 -11.29
N TRP A 39 2.77 21.24 -10.34
CA TRP A 39 1.63 22.12 -10.17
C TRP A 39 2.07 23.40 -9.46
N HIS A 40 2.33 24.46 -10.23
CA HIS A 40 2.65 25.81 -9.77
C HIS A 40 3.71 25.89 -8.65
N GLY A 41 4.73 25.03 -8.69
CA GLY A 41 5.80 25.00 -7.68
C GLY A 41 5.40 24.43 -6.31
N TYR A 42 4.18 23.91 -6.14
CA TYR A 42 3.79 23.22 -4.91
C TYR A 42 4.59 21.92 -4.75
N LYS A 43 5.05 21.65 -3.53
CA LYS A 43 5.67 20.36 -3.18
C LYS A 43 4.68 19.21 -3.37
N LYS A 44 5.21 18.02 -3.67
CA LYS A 44 4.43 16.79 -3.80
C LYS A 44 3.88 16.36 -2.43
N VAL A 45 2.77 15.63 -2.46
CA VAL A 45 2.08 15.09 -1.29
C VAL A 45 1.96 13.58 -1.44
N PHE A 46 2.17 12.82 -0.36
CA PHE A 46 2.06 11.37 -0.41
C PHE A 46 0.59 10.93 -0.48
N PRO A 47 0.17 10.19 -1.53
CA PRO A 47 -1.08 9.45 -1.47
C PRO A 47 -0.96 8.31 -0.44
N VAL A 48 -2.01 8.11 0.34
CA VAL A 48 -2.10 7.04 1.35
C VAL A 48 -3.13 6.01 0.87
N ALA A 49 -2.64 4.83 0.56
CA ALA A 49 -3.46 3.64 0.34
C ALA A 49 -3.93 3.11 1.69
N SER A 50 -5.25 3.00 1.87
CA SER A 50 -5.86 2.53 3.11
C SER A 50 -7.20 1.87 2.82
N GLY A 51 -7.52 0.81 3.55
CA GLY A 51 -8.84 0.19 3.51
C GLY A 51 -8.84 -1.32 3.32
N GLY A 52 -8.60 -2.04 4.42
CA GLY A 52 -8.56 -3.51 4.41
C GLY A 52 -7.36 -4.07 3.66
N ILE A 53 -6.20 -3.43 3.82
CA ILE A 53 -4.92 -3.88 3.26
C ILE A 53 -4.27 -4.88 4.21
N TYR A 54 -3.76 -5.96 3.65
CA TYR A 54 -2.96 -7.01 4.27
C TYR A 54 -1.84 -7.42 3.30
N PRO A 55 -0.83 -8.22 3.72
CA PRO A 55 0.42 -8.39 2.97
C PRO A 55 0.30 -8.69 1.46
N SER A 56 -0.61 -9.57 1.02
CA SER A 56 -0.77 -9.84 -0.42
C SER A 56 -1.37 -8.69 -1.23
N LYS A 57 -2.11 -7.77 -0.58
CA LYS A 57 -2.73 -6.61 -1.23
C LYS A 57 -1.78 -5.42 -1.40
N VAL A 58 -0.55 -5.53 -0.91
CA VAL A 58 0.47 -4.47 -1.07
C VAL A 58 0.79 -4.23 -2.54
N TYR A 59 0.93 -5.31 -3.34
CA TYR A 59 1.37 -5.23 -4.75
C TYR A 59 0.50 -4.30 -5.56
N GLY A 60 -0.82 -4.50 -5.58
CA GLY A 60 -1.71 -3.67 -6.39
C GLY A 60 -1.68 -2.18 -6.01
N ASN A 61 -1.43 -1.85 -4.73
CA ASN A 61 -1.27 -0.46 -4.31
C ASN A 61 0.06 0.13 -4.78
N LEU A 62 1.15 -0.66 -4.75
CA LEU A 62 2.44 -0.23 -5.27
C LEU A 62 2.45 -0.18 -6.81
N ASP A 63 1.71 -1.04 -7.50
CA ASP A 63 1.54 -0.99 -8.95
C ASP A 63 0.83 0.31 -9.37
N GLY A 64 -0.24 0.70 -8.66
CA GLY A 64 -1.00 1.90 -8.96
C GLY A 64 -0.34 3.20 -8.50
N TYR A 65 0.21 3.24 -7.29
CA TYR A 65 0.83 4.46 -6.75
C TYR A 65 2.35 4.54 -6.98
N GLY A 66 3.04 3.44 -7.22
CA GLY A 66 4.51 3.41 -7.19
C GLY A 66 5.09 3.59 -5.78
N ILE A 67 6.39 3.86 -5.72
CA ILE A 67 7.16 3.92 -4.47
C ILE A 67 6.90 5.18 -3.62
N ASP A 68 6.42 6.28 -4.22
CA ASP A 68 6.11 7.48 -3.44
C ASP A 68 4.67 7.42 -2.91
N CYS A 69 4.38 6.43 -2.08
CA CYS A 69 3.09 6.27 -1.42
C CYS A 69 3.25 5.78 0.02
N ILE A 70 2.17 5.87 0.79
CA ILE A 70 2.08 5.25 2.12
C ILE A 70 1.03 4.15 2.05
N VAL A 71 1.43 2.92 2.35
CA VAL A 71 0.49 1.79 2.48
C VAL A 71 0.13 1.62 3.95
N GLN A 72 -1.11 1.92 4.30
CA GLN A 72 -1.64 1.79 5.65
C GLN A 72 -2.39 0.46 5.80
N ALA A 73 -1.83 -0.43 6.62
CA ALA A 73 -2.36 -1.78 6.84
C ALA A 73 -2.59 -2.06 8.33
N GLY A 74 -3.48 -1.30 8.99
CA GLY A 74 -3.75 -1.47 10.42
C GLY A 74 -4.24 -2.88 10.77
N GLY A 75 -5.45 -3.24 10.30
CA GLY A 75 -6.04 -4.56 10.57
C GLY A 75 -5.23 -5.72 9.96
N GLY A 76 -4.58 -5.52 8.81
CA GLY A 76 -3.75 -6.55 8.17
C GLY A 76 -2.46 -6.85 8.94
N VAL A 77 -1.90 -5.86 9.64
CA VAL A 77 -0.73 -6.08 10.52
C VAL A 77 -1.16 -6.72 11.84
N HIS A 78 -2.16 -6.16 12.51
CA HIS A 78 -2.58 -6.66 13.82
C HIS A 78 -3.30 -8.01 13.76
N GLY A 79 -3.97 -8.32 12.65
CA GLY A 79 -4.71 -9.57 12.44
C GLY A 79 -3.86 -10.75 12.00
N HIS A 80 -2.54 -10.61 11.95
CA HIS A 80 -1.64 -11.71 11.56
C HIS A 80 -1.72 -12.86 12.58
N PRO A 81 -1.78 -14.13 12.15
CA PRO A 81 -1.92 -15.28 13.07
C PRO A 81 -0.84 -15.35 14.15
N ASP A 82 0.40 -15.00 13.78
CA ASP A 82 1.55 -14.96 14.70
C ASP A 82 1.72 -13.61 15.44
N GLY A 83 0.69 -12.75 15.40
CA GLY A 83 0.65 -11.47 16.11
C GLY A 83 1.23 -10.26 15.35
N THR A 84 1.15 -9.09 15.99
CA THR A 84 1.42 -7.77 15.36
C THR A 84 2.83 -7.65 14.76
N THR A 85 3.85 -8.11 15.48
CA THR A 85 5.25 -8.04 14.99
C THR A 85 5.43 -8.88 13.72
N ALA A 86 4.80 -10.05 13.66
CA ALA A 86 4.84 -10.89 12.48
C ALA A 86 4.08 -10.25 11.32
N GLY A 87 2.91 -9.67 11.57
CA GLY A 87 2.18 -8.92 10.54
C GLY A 87 2.95 -7.74 9.96
N ALA A 88 3.67 -6.99 10.81
CA ALA A 88 4.53 -5.90 10.37
C ALA A 88 5.68 -6.42 9.50
N ARG A 89 6.33 -7.52 9.91
CA ARG A 89 7.35 -8.21 9.10
C ARG A 89 6.81 -8.66 7.76
N ALA A 90 5.65 -9.33 7.74
CA ALA A 90 5.02 -9.80 6.51
C ALA A 90 4.72 -8.66 5.52
N LEU A 91 4.27 -7.50 6.02
CA LEU A 91 4.02 -6.32 5.19
C LEU A 91 5.30 -5.76 4.57
N VAL A 92 6.39 -5.71 5.35
CA VAL A 92 7.72 -5.30 4.86
C VAL A 92 8.23 -6.30 3.82
N GLN A 93 8.17 -7.60 4.11
CA GLN A 93 8.58 -8.67 3.19
C GLN A 93 7.81 -8.61 1.86
N ALA A 94 6.50 -8.37 1.90
CA ALA A 94 5.70 -8.15 0.69
C ALA A 94 6.18 -6.92 -0.10
N THR A 95 6.47 -5.81 0.59
CA THR A 95 6.97 -4.59 -0.06
C THR A 95 8.35 -4.82 -0.71
N GLU A 96 9.25 -5.54 -0.02
CA GLU A 96 10.57 -5.90 -0.54
C GLU A 96 10.48 -6.82 -1.76
N ALA A 97 9.59 -7.80 -1.73
CA ALA A 97 9.35 -8.69 -2.86
C ALA A 97 8.92 -7.89 -4.09
N TRP A 98 8.03 -6.90 -3.90
CA TRP A 98 7.57 -6.02 -4.99
C TRP A 98 8.72 -5.22 -5.59
N LEU A 99 9.54 -4.60 -4.73
CA LEU A 99 10.72 -3.81 -5.15
C LEU A 99 11.75 -4.66 -5.92
N LYS A 100 11.88 -5.94 -5.57
CA LYS A 100 12.77 -6.90 -6.25
C LYS A 100 12.13 -7.55 -7.48
N HIS A 101 10.86 -7.24 -7.78
CA HIS A 101 10.08 -7.89 -8.83
C HIS A 101 9.99 -9.41 -8.69
N ILE A 102 9.95 -9.92 -7.45
CA ILE A 102 9.81 -11.35 -7.15
C ILE A 102 8.34 -11.65 -6.87
N PRO A 103 7.73 -12.72 -7.40
CA PRO A 103 6.37 -13.12 -7.02
C PRO A 103 6.27 -13.41 -5.51
N LEU A 104 5.17 -12.99 -4.86
CA LEU A 104 4.96 -13.19 -3.41
C LEU A 104 5.09 -14.65 -3.00
N GLN A 105 4.58 -15.57 -3.81
CA GLN A 105 4.66 -17.02 -3.62
C GLN A 105 6.11 -17.52 -3.57
N GLU A 106 6.98 -16.90 -4.35
CA GLU A 106 8.39 -17.25 -4.42
C GLU A 106 9.13 -16.68 -3.21
N TYR A 107 8.91 -15.40 -2.91
CA TYR A 107 9.52 -14.72 -1.76
C TYR A 107 9.05 -15.32 -0.42
N ALA A 108 7.84 -15.87 -0.35
CA ALA A 108 7.34 -16.50 0.86
C ALA A 108 8.07 -17.80 1.23
N LYS A 109 8.74 -18.48 0.29
CA LYS A 109 9.37 -19.79 0.54
C LYS A 109 10.41 -19.77 1.66
N ASP A 110 11.12 -18.65 1.81
CA ASP A 110 12.13 -18.40 2.84
C ASP A 110 11.73 -17.32 3.84
N HIS A 111 10.52 -16.77 3.74
CA HIS A 111 9.99 -15.72 4.63
C HIS A 111 8.73 -16.19 5.35
N LYS A 112 8.91 -16.74 6.56
CA LYS A 112 7.85 -17.36 7.35
C LYS A 112 6.65 -16.46 7.58
N GLU A 113 6.85 -15.20 7.97
CA GLU A 113 5.74 -14.30 8.27
C GLU A 113 4.90 -13.99 7.04
N LEU A 114 5.55 -13.75 5.89
CA LEU A 114 4.86 -13.59 4.63
C LEU A 114 4.09 -14.86 4.25
N ASP A 115 4.71 -16.04 4.33
CA ASP A 115 4.05 -17.33 4.05
C ASP A 115 2.81 -17.55 4.92
N THR A 116 2.91 -17.31 6.24
CA THR A 116 1.76 -17.38 7.15
C THR A 116 0.65 -16.43 6.72
N ALA A 117 0.98 -15.17 6.37
CA ALA A 117 0.00 -14.19 5.91
C ALA A 117 -0.70 -14.63 4.62
N LEU A 118 0.05 -15.12 3.63
CA LEU A 118 -0.50 -15.59 2.35
C LEU A 118 -1.41 -16.80 2.53
N LYS A 119 -1.05 -17.73 3.42
CA LYS A 119 -1.90 -18.89 3.75
C LYS A 119 -3.19 -18.49 4.47
N TYR A 120 -3.14 -17.45 5.31
CA TYR A 120 -4.29 -17.02 6.10
C TYR A 120 -5.30 -16.17 5.31
N TRP A 121 -4.84 -15.22 4.49
CA TRP A 121 -5.72 -14.32 3.73
C TRP A 121 -5.79 -14.58 2.23
N GLY A 122 -5.01 -15.54 1.72
CA GLY A 122 -4.91 -15.86 0.31
C GLY A 122 -3.83 -15.05 -0.43
N TYR A 123 -3.46 -15.61 -1.58
CA TYR A 123 -2.54 -15.04 -2.54
C TYR A 123 -3.12 -13.83 -3.27
#